data_AF-A0A6L3W752-F1
#
_entry.id   AF-A0A6L3W752-F1
#
_cell.length_a   1.000
_cell.length_b   1.000
_cell.length_c   1.000
_cell.angle_alpha   90.00
_cell.angle_beta   90.00
_cell.angle_gamma   90.00
#
_symmetry.space_group_name_H-M   'P 1'
#
loop_
_entity.id
_entity.type
_entity.pdbx_description
1 polymer ?
#
loop_
_entity_poly.entity_id
_entity_poly.type
_entity_poly.pdbx_seq_one_letter_code
_entity_poly.pdbx_strand_id
1 'polypeptide(L)' 'MSAGAPSRRDRARTPAGKPRIYTSTAVRARQTAEAIIQVQGAPVTMLAGLVEAGIGGLEG' A
#
# COMPACT_ATOMS: atom_id res chain seq x y z
N MET A 1 -36.02 -4.26 17.60
CA MET A 1 -35.60 -3.50 16.40
C MET A 1 -34.11 -3.25 16.53
N SER A 2 -33.30 -3.93 15.71
CA SER A 2 -31.83 -3.95 15.86
C SER A 2 -31.24 -2.65 15.31
N ALA A 3 -30.51 -1.91 16.15
CA ALA A 3 -29.76 -0.74 15.72
C ALA A 3 -28.62 -1.21 14.80
N GLY A 4 -28.73 -0.90 13.51
CA GLY A 4 -27.69 -1.19 12.52
C GLY A 4 -26.38 -0.53 12.93
N ALA A 5 -25.32 -1.33 13.05
CA ALA A 5 -24.00 -0.88 13.45
C ALA A 5 -23.49 0.26 12.53
N PRO A 6 -22.88 1.32 13.07
CA PRO A 6 -22.29 2.37 12.25
C PRO A 6 -21.17 1.78 11.38
N SER A 7 -21.37 1.80 10.06
CA SER A 7 -20.34 1.37 9.10
C SER A 7 -19.09 2.23 9.28
N ARG A 8 -17.94 1.59 9.55
CA ARG A 8 -16.59 2.18 9.59
C ARG A 8 -16.18 2.76 8.23
N ARG A 9 -16.87 3.79 7.75
CA ARG A 9 -16.32 4.71 6.75
C ARG A 9 -15.54 5.76 7.53
N ASP A 10 -14.45 5.29 8.13
CA ASP A 10 -13.47 6.16 8.74
C ASP A 10 -12.89 7.00 7.60
N ARG A 11 -13.26 8.28 7.60
CA ARG A 11 -12.70 9.29 6.71
C ARG A 11 -11.19 9.23 6.92
N ALA A 12 -10.47 8.70 5.93
CA ALA A 12 -9.04 8.90 5.84
C ALA A 12 -8.79 10.41 5.77
N ARG A 13 -8.58 11.01 6.95
CA ARG A 13 -8.09 12.37 7.13
C ARG A 13 -6.74 12.38 6.43
N THR A 14 -6.67 12.91 5.21
CA THR A 14 -5.41 13.05 4.48
C THR A 14 -4.48 13.89 5.36
N PRO A 15 -3.38 13.33 5.89
CA PRO A 15 -2.46 14.12 6.68
C PRO A 15 -1.82 15.15 5.74
N ALA A 16 -1.71 16.39 6.19
CA ALA A 16 -0.92 17.43 5.52
C ALA A 16 0.57 17.04 5.58
N GLY A 17 0.97 16.11 4.72
CA GLY A 17 2.33 15.62 4.57
C GLY A 17 2.60 15.38 3.11
N LYS A 18 3.84 15.58 2.67
CA LYS A 18 4.25 15.21 1.31
C LYS A 18 3.84 13.75 1.07
N PRO A 19 3.19 13.43 -0.07
CA PRO A 19 2.81 12.06 -0.37
C PRO A 19 4.03 11.15 -0.28
N ARG A 20 3.87 10.00 0.39
CA ARG A 20 4.88 8.97 0.51
C ARG A 20 4.36 7.71 -0.16
N ILE A 21 5.23 7.03 -0.89
CA ILE A 21 4.89 5.77 -1.53
C ILE A 21 5.40 4.64 -0.64
N TYR A 22 4.51 3.71 -0.29
CA TYR A 22 4.86 2.49 0.43
C TYR A 22 4.72 1.32 -0.54
N THR A 23 5.73 0.46 -0.61
CA THR A 23 5.74 -0.71 -1.50
C THR A 23 6.32 -1.92 -0.78
N SER A 24 6.10 -3.11 -1.32
CA SER A 24 6.67 -4.35 -0.77
C SER A 24 8.15 -4.47 -1.10
N THR A 25 8.85 -5.40 -0.45
CA THR A 25 10.27 -5.71 -0.75
C THR A 25 10.44 -6.53 -2.03
N ALA A 26 9.36 -6.89 -2.74
CA ALA A 26 9.44 -7.65 -3.98
C ALA A 26 10.05 -6.78 -5.10
N VAL A 27 10.98 -7.36 -5.88
CA VAL A 27 11.68 -6.64 -6.96
C VAL A 27 10.71 -5.99 -7.95
N ARG A 28 9.66 -6.71 -8.36
CA ARG A 28 8.62 -6.19 -9.25
C ARG A 28 7.92 -4.95 -8.68
N ALA A 29 7.57 -5.00 -7.39
CA ALA A 29 6.87 -3.90 -6.72
C ALA A 29 7.78 -2.69 -6.53
N ARG A 30 9.07 -2.92 -6.31
CA ARG A 30 10.10 -1.87 -6.30
C ARG A 30 10.24 -1.20 -7.66
N GLN A 31 10.38 -1.97 -8.74
CA GLN A 31 10.52 -1.43 -10.11
C GLN A 31 9.31 -0.58 -10.51
N THR A 32 8.09 -1.04 -10.19
CA THR A 32 6.87 -0.26 -10.42
C THR A 32 6.87 1.03 -9.60
N ALA A 33 7.27 0.97 -8.32
CA ALA A 33 7.34 2.16 -7.47
C ALA A 33 8.36 3.18 -8.00
N GLU A 34 9.54 2.74 -8.44
CA GLU A 34 10.57 3.59 -9.06
C GLU A 34 10.05 4.32 -10.31
N ALA A 35 9.28 3.64 -11.17
CA ALA A 35 8.65 4.27 -12.34
C ALA A 35 7.64 5.35 -11.95
N ILE A 36 6.87 5.15 -10.87
CA ILE A 36 5.91 6.15 -10.37
C ILE A 36 6.63 7.33 -9.70
N ILE A 37 7.74 7.08 -8.99
CA ILE A 37 8.55 8.14 -8.36
C ILE A 37 9.05 9.14 -9.41
N GLN A 38 9.50 8.67 -10.57
CA GLN A 38 10.00 9.55 -11.64
C GLN A 38 8.95 10.59 -12.05
N VAL A 39 7.66 10.29 -11.87
CA VAL A 39 6.54 11.18 -12.19
C VAL A 39 6.14 12.06 -11.00
N GLN A 40 6.18 11.53 -9.77
CA GLN A 40 5.59 12.20 -8.60
C GLN A 40 6.60 12.85 -7.64
N GLY A 41 7.89 12.52 -7.72
CA GLY A 41 8.94 13.05 -6.85
C GLY A 41 8.78 12.68 -5.36
N ALA A 42 8.01 11.64 -5.05
CA ALA A 42 7.74 11.19 -3.69
C ALA A 42 8.78 10.15 -3.21
N PRO A 43 9.22 10.17 -1.94
CA PRO A 43 10.11 9.14 -1.41
C PRO A 43 9.38 7.79 -1.28
N VAL A 44 10.09 6.69 -1.61
CA VAL A 44 9.61 5.31 -1.43
C VAL A 44 10.18 4.70 -0.16
N THR A 45 9.31 4.05 0.60
CA THR A 45 9.68 3.19 1.73
C THR A 45 9.23 1.76 1.45
N MET A 46 10.17 0.82 1.51
CA MET A 46 9.87 -0.61 1.37
C MET A 46 9.48 -1.19 2.73
N LEU A 47 8.41 -1.97 2.76
CA LEU A 47 7.92 -2.62 3.97
C LEU A 47 7.80 -4.13 3.73
N ALA A 48 8.47 -4.93 4.57
CA ALA A 48 8.40 -6.39 4.50
C ALA A 48 6.98 -6.92 4.70
N GLY A 49 6.16 -6.22 5.49
CA GLY A 49 4.76 -6.58 5.73
C GLY A 49 3.80 -6.35 4.56
N LEU A 50 4.27 -5.78 3.44
CA LEU A 50 3.47 -5.58 2.22
C LEU A 50 3.74 -6.63 1.15
N VAL A 51 4.62 -7.61 1.41
CA VAL A 51 4.88 -8.71 0.48
C VAL A 51 3.60 -9.53 0.30
N GLU A 52 3.36 -9.99 -0.92
CA GLU A 52 2.22 -10.86 -1.21
C GLU A 52 2.24 -12.10 -0.32
N ALA A 53 1.05 -12.54 0.08
CA ALA A 53 0.91 -13.79 0.80
C ALA A 53 1.40 -14.92 -0.13
N GLY A 54 2.45 -15.62 0.31
CA GLY A 54 2.86 -16.84 -0.37
C GLY A 54 1.73 -17.86 -0.33
N ILE A 55 1.30 -18.32 -1.50
CA ILE A 55 0.25 -19.35 -1.64
C ILE A 55 0.87 -20.74 -1.79
N GLY A 56 2.18 -20.86 -1.59
CA GLY A 56 2.90 -22.12 -1.50
C GLY A 56 2.90 -22.87 -2.83
N GLY A 57 2.48 -24.14 -2.83
CA GLY A 57 2.44 -24.98 -4.04
C GLY A 57 1.45 -24.52 -5.12
N LEU A 58 0.68 -23.46 -4.86
CA LEU A 58 -0.18 -22.81 -5.85
C LEU A 58 0.54 -21.66 -6.58
N GLU A 59 1.80 -21.38 -6.25
CA GLU A 59 2.63 -20.39 -6.94
C GLU A 59 3.13 -20.96 -8.28
N GLY A 60 2.87 -20.24 -9.37
CA GLY A 60 3.16 -20.60 -10.76
C GLY A 60 2.27 -19.83 -11.73
#